data_AF-A0A1F5XHW0-F1
#
_entry.id   AF-A0A1F5XHW0-F1
#
_cell.length_a   1.000
_cell.length_b   1.000
_cell.length_c   1.000
_cell.angle_alpha   90.00
_cell.angle_beta   90.00
_cell.angle_gamma   90.00
#
_symmetry.space_group_name_H-M   'P 1'
#
loop_
_entity.id
_entity.type
_entity.pdbx_description
1 polymer ?
#
loop_
_entity_poly.entity_id
_entity_poly.type
_entity_poly.pdbx_seq_one_letter_code
_entity_poly.pdbx_strand_id
1 'polypeptide(L)'
;METNFKKISELLLKSELSFEDQNNLLTAIFKVSDAELEPMLKLFSEKPEWIKTISENYKAKKLALANKNPEGWQKIIENEIRQIEISQTEH
;
A
#
# COMPACT_ATOMS: atom_id res chain seq x y z
N MET A 1 12.45 10.78 -18.53
CA MET A 1 11.45 9.74 -18.21
C MET A 1 10.84 10.08 -16.87
N GLU A 2 9.54 9.87 -16.73
CA GLU A 2 8.85 10.03 -15.46
C GLU A 2 9.08 8.79 -14.59
N THR A 3 9.52 8.98 -13.34
CA THR A 3 9.83 7.89 -12.41
C THR A 3 8.56 7.21 -11.93
N ASN A 4 8.63 5.91 -11.63
CA ASN A 4 7.53 5.17 -11.00
C ASN A 4 7.11 5.81 -9.68
N PHE A 5 8.06 6.35 -8.91
CA PHE A 5 7.74 7.15 -7.72
C PHE A 5 6.81 8.33 -8.02
N LYS A 6 7.08 9.11 -9.08
CA LYS A 6 6.25 10.26 -9.45
C LYS A 6 4.85 9.80 -9.88
N LYS A 7 4.76 8.73 -10.67
CA LYS A 7 3.47 8.17 -11.11
C LYS A 7 2.63 7.67 -9.94
N ILE A 8 3.24 6.95 -8.98
CA ILE A 8 2.55 6.52 -7.76
C ILE A 8 2.09 7.74 -6.96
N SER A 9 2.94 8.78 -6.85
CA SER A 9 2.55 10.02 -6.16
C SER A 9 1.30 10.65 -6.76
N GLU A 10 1.20 10.70 -8.09
CA GLU A 10 0.02 11.20 -8.79
C GLU A 10 -1.22 10.33 -8.57
N LEU A 11 -1.07 9.00 -8.50
CA LEU A 11 -2.16 8.08 -8.19
C LEU A 11 -2.67 8.29 -6.75
N LEU A 12 -1.76 8.46 -5.79
CA LEU A 12 -2.13 8.74 -4.39
C LEU A 12 -2.86 10.07 -4.26
N LEU A 13 -2.41 11.13 -4.94
CA LEU A 13 -3.07 12.44 -4.94
C LEU A 13 -4.48 12.42 -5.55
N LYS A 14 -4.75 11.50 -6.47
CA LYS A 14 -6.08 11.31 -7.09
C LYS A 14 -6.99 10.36 -6.29
N SER A 15 -6.45 9.67 -5.29
CA SER A 15 -7.20 8.73 -4.47
C SER A 15 -8.05 9.44 -3.40
N GLU A 16 -9.00 8.71 -2.82
CA GLU A 16 -9.84 9.19 -1.72
C GLU A 16 -9.12 9.17 -0.36
N LEU A 17 -7.81 8.87 -0.34
CA LEU A 17 -7.03 8.87 0.90
C LEU A 17 -6.96 10.26 1.53
N SER A 18 -6.89 10.29 2.86
CA SER A 18 -6.59 11.51 3.59
C SER A 18 -5.19 12.01 3.26
N PHE A 19 -4.95 13.32 3.39
CA PHE A 19 -3.61 13.90 3.18
C PHE A 19 -2.54 13.26 4.08
N GLU A 20 -2.90 12.87 5.31
CA GLU A 20 -2.00 12.17 6.22
C GLU A 20 -1.63 10.78 5.67
N ASP A 21 -2.61 10.02 5.21
CA ASP A 21 -2.42 8.68 4.68
C ASP A 21 -1.63 8.69 3.37
N GLN A 22 -1.90 9.66 2.48
CA GLN A 22 -1.10 9.89 1.28
C GLN A 22 0.39 10.13 1.63
N ASN A 23 0.66 11.03 2.58
CA ASN A 23 2.04 11.31 3.01
C ASN A 23 2.71 10.12 3.70
N ASN A 24 1.96 9.35 4.49
CA ASN A 24 2.45 8.15 5.14
C ASN A 24 2.93 7.11 4.12
N LEU A 25 2.12 6.84 3.08
CA LEU A 25 2.51 5.93 2.01
C LEU A 25 3.69 6.47 1.19
N LEU A 26 3.68 7.74 0.81
CA LEU A 26 4.79 8.38 0.11
C LEU A 26 6.10 8.26 0.88
N THR A 27 6.06 8.52 2.19
CA THR A 27 7.22 8.40 3.07
C THR A 27 7.71 6.95 3.14
N ALA A 28 6.80 5.97 3.16
CA ALA A 28 7.16 4.56 3.20
C ALA A 28 7.89 4.11 1.93
N ILE A 29 7.54 4.67 0.77
CA ILE A 29 8.09 4.24 -0.53
C ILE A 29 9.21 5.13 -1.06
N PHE A 30 9.49 6.27 -0.41
CA PHE A 30 10.47 7.26 -0.89
C PHE A 30 11.90 6.70 -1.08
N LYS A 31 12.28 5.68 -0.30
CA LYS A 31 13.60 5.05 -0.39
C LYS A 31 13.64 3.78 -1.24
N VAL A 32 12.49 3.35 -1.76
CA VAL A 32 12.38 2.17 -2.62
C VAL A 32 12.88 2.54 -4.01
N SER A 33 13.66 1.66 -4.64
CA SER A 33 14.18 1.94 -5.98
C SER A 33 13.05 1.97 -7.01
N ASP A 34 13.25 2.70 -8.10
CA ASP A 34 12.20 2.87 -9.11
C ASP A 34 11.77 1.53 -9.74
N ALA A 35 12.69 0.58 -9.88
CA ALA A 35 12.43 -0.77 -10.37
C ALA A 35 11.56 -1.58 -9.40
N GLU A 36 11.80 -1.46 -8.09
CA GLU A 36 11.00 -2.14 -7.06
C GLU A 36 9.59 -1.52 -6.91
N LEU A 37 9.38 -0.29 -7.40
CA LEU A 37 8.07 0.36 -7.42
C LEU A 37 7.19 -0.08 -8.60
N GLU A 38 7.75 -0.72 -9.63
CA GLU A 38 7.00 -1.11 -10.82
C GLU A 38 5.79 -2.01 -10.51
N PRO A 39 5.89 -3.06 -9.66
CA PRO A 39 4.74 -3.90 -9.32
C PRO A 39 3.65 -3.12 -8.58
N MET A 40 4.02 -2.19 -7.69
CA MET A 40 3.07 -1.35 -6.95
C MET A 40 2.36 -0.38 -7.89
N LEU A 41 3.10 0.26 -8.80
CA LEU A 41 2.51 1.14 -9.82
C LEU A 41 1.50 0.38 -10.68
N LYS A 42 1.86 -0.83 -11.12
CA LYS A 42 0.98 -1.68 -11.91
C LYS A 42 -0.30 -2.01 -11.15
N LEU A 43 -0.18 -2.46 -9.90
CA LEU A 43 -1.33 -2.77 -9.05
C LEU A 43 -2.26 -1.55 -8.88
N PHE A 44 -1.72 -0.37 -8.55
CA PHE A 44 -2.53 0.84 -8.37
C PHE A 44 -3.18 1.34 -9.67
N SER A 45 -2.56 1.06 -10.82
CA SER A 45 -3.13 1.44 -12.12
C SER A 45 -4.25 0.50 -12.56
N GLU A 46 -4.11 -0.80 -12.27
CA GLU A 46 -5.09 -1.83 -12.65
C GLU A 46 -6.25 -1.92 -11.65
N LYS A 47 -5.97 -1.73 -10.36
CA LYS A 47 -6.95 -1.86 -9.26
C LYS A 47 -6.78 -0.73 -8.24
N PRO A 48 -7.26 0.49 -8.53
CA PRO A 48 -7.09 1.67 -7.67
C PRO A 48 -7.61 1.49 -6.23
N GLU A 49 -8.60 0.62 -6.01
CA GLU A 49 -9.11 0.27 -4.68
C GLU A 49 -8.02 -0.27 -3.74
N TRP A 50 -6.98 -0.90 -4.29
CA TRP A 50 -5.84 -1.39 -3.52
C TRP A 50 -5.03 -0.28 -2.86
N ILE A 51 -5.11 0.96 -3.36
CA ILE A 51 -4.48 2.13 -2.72
C ILE A 51 -4.98 2.28 -1.27
N LYS A 52 -6.31 2.17 -1.08
CA LYS A 52 -6.92 2.26 0.24
C LYS A 52 -6.54 1.07 1.11
N THR A 53 -6.64 -0.14 0.57
CA THR A 53 -6.29 -1.38 1.28
C THR A 53 -4.83 -1.36 1.78
N ILE A 54 -3.89 -0.98 0.92
CA ILE A 54 -2.47 -0.90 1.29
C ILE A 54 -2.23 0.18 2.34
N SER A 55 -2.91 1.33 2.25
CA SER A 55 -2.83 2.39 3.27
C SER A 55 -3.29 1.90 4.64
N GLU A 56 -4.46 1.24 4.71
CA GLU A 56 -5.04 0.73 5.95
C GLU A 56 -4.12 -0.35 6.57
N ASN A 57 -3.61 -1.27 5.75
CA ASN A 57 -2.69 -2.29 6.19
C ASN A 57 -1.37 -1.70 6.69
N TYR A 58 -0.82 -0.70 6.00
CA TYR A 58 0.38 0.01 6.44
C TYR A 58 0.18 0.68 7.81
N LYS A 59 -0.94 1.37 8.00
CA LYS A 59 -1.29 2.00 9.29
C LYS A 59 -1.43 0.97 10.40
N ALA A 60 -2.11 -0.14 10.14
CA ALA A 60 -2.27 -1.25 11.10
C ALA A 60 -0.92 -1.86 11.49
N LYS A 61 -0.03 -2.09 10.51
CA LYS A 61 1.34 -2.59 10.74
C LYS A 61 2.16 -1.63 11.60
N LYS A 62 2.09 -0.33 11.30
CA LYS A 62 2.78 0.72 12.06
C LYS A 62 2.32 0.75 13.52
N LEU A 63 1.01 0.60 13.76
CA LEU A 63 0.42 0.51 15.09
C LEU A 63 0.84 -0.78 15.83
N ALA A 64 0.82 -1.94 15.15
CA ALA A 64 1.22 -3.20 15.74
C ALA A 64 2.71 -3.20 16.16
N LEU A 65 3.59 -2.58 15.35
CA LEU A 65 4.99 -2.38 15.69
C LEU A 65 5.16 -1.46 16.90
N ALA A 66 4.47 -0.32 16.92
CA ALA A 66 4.53 0.63 18.04
C ALA A 66 4.09 -0.01 19.36
N ASN A 67 3.07 -0.87 19.30
CA ASN A 67 2.51 -1.57 20.46
C ASN A 67 3.25 -2.87 20.83
N LYS A 68 4.33 -3.24 20.11
CA LYS A 68 5.03 -4.52 20.27
C LYS A 68 4.07 -5.72 20.29
N ASN A 69 3.10 -5.71 19.37
CA ASN A 69 2.03 -6.70 19.29
C ASN A 69 2.28 -7.69 18.13
N PRO A 70 3.06 -8.77 18.35
CA PRO A 70 3.39 -9.74 17.29
C PRO A 70 2.16 -10.52 16.81
N GLU A 71 1.19 -10.79 17.68
CA GLU A 71 -0.06 -11.47 17.30
C GLU A 71 -0.91 -10.58 16.39
N GLY A 72 -0.99 -9.28 16.70
CA GLY A 72 -1.63 -8.28 15.86
C GLY A 72 -0.96 -8.17 14.49
N TRP A 73 0.37 -8.20 14.45
CA TRP A 73 1.12 -8.23 13.20
C TRP A 73 0.77 -9.46 12.35
N GLN A 74 0.77 -10.65 12.96
CA GLN A 74 0.46 -11.90 12.26
C GLN A 74 -0.95 -11.87 11.65
N LYS A 75 -1.95 -11.39 12.39
CA LYS A 75 -3.33 -11.25 11.87
C LYS A 75 -3.42 -10.30 10.67
N ILE A 76 -2.64 -9.23 10.65
CA ILE A 76 -2.61 -8.31 9.50
C ILE A 76 -2.05 -9.01 8.26
N ILE A 77 -0.98 -9.79 8.41
CA ILE A 77 -0.41 -10.57 7.30
C ILE A 77 -1.41 -11.60 6.77
N GLU A 78 -2.08 -12.33 7.65
CA GLU A 78 -3.12 -13.30 7.25
C GLU A 78 -4.27 -12.63 6.48
N ASN A 79 -4.67 -11.42 6.91
CA ASN A 79 -5.70 -10.66 6.22
C ASN A 79 -5.24 -10.16 4.85
N GLU A 80 -3.99 -9.72 4.72
CA GLU A 80 -3.39 -9.34 3.43
C GLU A 80 -3.38 -10.51 2.43
N ILE A 81 -2.99 -11.70 2.88
CA ILE A 81 -2.98 -12.90 2.04
C ILE A 81 -4.39 -13.19 1.52
N ARG A 82 -5.41 -13.15 2.38
CA ARG A 82 -6.81 -13.36 1.97
C ARG A 82 -7.29 -12.30 0.97
N GLN A 83 -6.94 -11.03 1.17
CA GLN A 83 -7.30 -9.96 0.24
C GLN A 83 -6.69 -10.22 -1.15
N ILE A 84 -5.43 -10.68 -1.20
CA ILE A 84 -4.76 -11.02 -2.45
C ILE A 84 -5.45 -12.21 -3.11
N GLU A 85 -5.72 -13.29 -2.38
CA GLU A 85 -6.40 -14.49 -2.89
C GLU A 85 -7.79 -14.17 -3.47
N ILE A 86 -8.61 -13.39 -2.76
CA ILE A 86 -9.92 -12.96 -3.24
C ILE A 86 -9.77 -12.17 -4.55
N SER A 87 -8.83 -11.23 -4.60
CA SER A 87 -8.62 -10.40 -5.79
C SER A 87 -8.12 -11.16 -7.03
N GLN A 88 -7.58 -12.37 -6.86
CA GLN A 88 -7.19 -13.26 -7.97
C GLN A 88 -8.35 -14.13 -8.47
N THR A 89 -9.40 -14.28 -7.66
CA THR A 89 -10.54 -15.16 -7.96
C THR A 89 -11.68 -14.41 -8.68
N GLU A 90 -11.72 -13.08 -8.59
CA GLU A 90 -12.72 -12.23 -9.26
C GLU A 90 -12.37 -11.89 -10.74
N HIS A 91 -11.66 -12.77 -11.45
CA HIS A 91 -11.30 -12.60 -12.87
C HIS A 91 -12.04 -13.56 -13.80
#